data_AF-M3GMB6-F1
#
_entry.id   AF-M3GMB6-F1
#
_cell.length_a   1.000
_cell.length_b   1.000
_cell.length_c   1.000
_cell.angle_alpha   90.00
_cell.angle_beta   90.00
_cell.angle_gamma   90.00
#
_symmetry.space_group_name_H-M   'P 1'
#
loop_
_entity.id
_entity.type
_entity.pdbx_description
1 polymer ?
#
loop_
_entity_poly.entity_id
_entity_poly.type
_entity_poly.pdbx_seq_one_letter_code
_entity_poly.pdbx_strand_id
1 'polypeptide(L)'
;MESTGELRAVFPIEGKLLPFALDTLPKHEPAFVMSIHKSQGSEYDTILIYIPDHPESQEKERSHRLLNRQILYTGITRAKNQVILAGNPKTWETGIANSQKRNTGFKI
;
A
#
# COMPACT_ATOMS: atom_id res chain seq x y z
N MET A 1 27.90 30.58 11.80
CA MET A 1 28.15 29.24 11.25
C MET A 1 27.08 28.98 10.24
N GLU A 2 27.37 29.23 8.97
CA GLU A 2 26.45 28.97 7.87
C GLU A 2 26.21 27.47 7.79
N SER A 3 24.95 27.05 7.94
CA SER A 3 24.53 25.71 7.57
C SER A 3 24.65 25.62 6.06
N THR A 4 25.74 25.07 5.55
CA THR A 4 25.79 24.51 4.20
C THR A 4 24.75 23.39 4.16
N GLY A 5 23.50 23.78 3.87
CA GLY A 5 22.28 23.00 4.07
C GLY A 5 22.14 21.91 3.01
N GLU A 6 23.01 20.92 3.09
CA GLU A 6 22.99 19.78 2.20
C GLU A 6 21.82 18.84 2.57
N LEU A 7 21.03 18.45 1.57
CA LEU A 7 19.91 17.53 1.77
C LEU A 7 20.42 16.14 2.14
N ARG A 8 19.80 15.53 3.16
CA ARG A 8 20.12 14.18 3.63
C ARG A 8 18.86 13.36 3.82
N ALA A 9 18.96 12.06 3.58
CA ALA A 9 17.91 11.11 3.96
C ALA A 9 18.16 10.62 5.39
N VAL A 10 17.10 10.54 6.20
CA VAL A 10 17.20 10.17 7.62
C VAL A 10 16.38 8.90 7.86
N PHE A 11 17.02 7.89 8.45
CA PHE A 11 16.38 6.60 8.75
C PHE A 11 16.40 6.30 10.25
N PRO A 12 15.31 5.76 10.81
CA PRO A 12 15.30 5.23 12.16
C PRO A 12 15.94 3.83 12.19
N ILE A 13 17.12 3.72 12.81
CA ILE A 13 17.86 2.46 12.97
C ILE A 13 18.11 2.26 14.47
N GLU A 14 17.61 1.16 15.03
CA GLU A 14 17.73 0.83 16.47
C GLU A 14 17.31 1.99 17.40
N GLY A 15 16.24 2.70 17.02
CA GLY A 15 15.70 3.84 17.79
C GLY A 15 16.49 5.14 17.65
N LYS A 16 17.53 5.19 16.80
CA LYS A 16 18.30 6.40 16.50
C LYS A 16 18.01 6.89 15.09
N LEU A 17 17.99 8.20 14.90
CA LEU A 17 17.87 8.82 13.58
C LEU A 17 19.27 8.99 12.97
N LEU A 18 19.55 8.27 11.90
CA LEU A 18 20.85 8.29 11.21
C LEU A 18 20.72 9.00 9.84
N PRO A 19 21.52 10.05 9.58
CA PRO A 19 21.50 10.77 8.31
C PRO A 19 22.47 10.16 7.28
N PHE A 20 22.05 10.06 6.03
CA PHE A 20 22.82 9.55 4.89
C PHE A 20 22.82 10.56 3.75
N ALA A 21 23.93 10.62 3.01
CA ALA A 21 24.02 11.42 1.79
C ALA A 21 23.13 10.82 0.69
N LEU A 22 22.44 11.66 -0.08
CA LEU A 22 21.43 11.21 -1.04
C LEU A 22 22.02 10.34 -2.17
N ASP A 23 23.25 10.58 -2.58
CA ASP A 23 23.99 9.85 -3.61
C ASP A 23 24.43 8.44 -3.18
N THR A 24 24.43 8.15 -1.87
CA THR A 24 24.72 6.82 -1.33
C THR A 24 23.51 5.88 -1.29
N LEU A 25 22.31 6.42 -1.52
CA LEU A 25 21.09 5.62 -1.45
C LEU A 25 21.01 4.65 -2.64
N PRO A 26 20.58 3.39 -2.42
CA PRO A 26 20.21 2.52 -3.53
C PRO A 26 19.01 3.11 -4.29
N LYS A 27 18.64 2.47 -5.41
CA LYS A 27 17.46 2.86 -6.18
C LYS A 27 16.24 2.98 -5.27
N HIS A 28 15.64 4.16 -5.26
CA HIS A 28 14.51 4.51 -4.41
C HIS A 28 13.43 5.22 -5.24
N GLU A 29 12.22 5.25 -4.70
CA GLU A 29 11.08 5.94 -5.27
C GLU A 29 10.31 6.68 -4.16
N PRO A 30 9.58 7.76 -4.49
CA PRO A 30 8.70 8.40 -3.51
C PRO A 30 7.64 7.44 -2.97
N ALA A 31 7.46 7.41 -1.66
CA ALA A 31 6.53 6.51 -0.97
C ALA A 31 5.28 7.23 -0.42
N PHE A 32 4.82 8.30 -1.09
CA PHE A 32 3.61 9.04 -0.71
C PHE A 32 2.34 8.19 -0.78
N VAL A 33 2.28 7.30 -1.76
CA VAL A 33 1.24 6.29 -1.93
C VAL A 33 1.94 4.99 -2.26
N MET A 34 1.51 3.90 -1.63
CA MET A 34 2.06 2.57 -1.88
C MET A 34 0.93 1.56 -2.08
N SER A 35 1.24 0.45 -2.74
CA SER A 35 0.31 -0.66 -2.84
C SER A 35 0.17 -1.38 -1.50
N ILE A 36 -1.00 -1.96 -1.24
CA ILE A 36 -1.25 -2.79 -0.06
C ILE A 36 -0.22 -3.93 0.07
N HIS A 37 0.26 -4.46 -1.06
CA HIS A 37 1.30 -5.49 -1.07
C HIS A 37 2.65 -4.98 -0.50
N LYS A 38 3.04 -3.74 -0.83
CA LYS A 38 4.28 -3.14 -0.30
C LYS A 38 4.19 -2.80 1.19
N SER A 39 2.98 -2.65 1.73
CA SER A 39 2.78 -2.37 3.17
C SER A 39 2.73 -3.64 4.04
N GLN A 40 2.99 -4.83 3.49
CA GLN A 40 2.91 -6.08 4.24
C GLN A 40 3.93 -6.10 5.40
N GLY A 41 3.46 -6.41 6.61
CA GLY A 41 4.28 -6.42 7.82
C GLY A 41 4.45 -5.05 8.49
N SER A 42 3.96 -3.98 7.87
CA SER A 42 3.87 -2.64 8.50
C SER A 42 2.48 -2.42 9.12
N GLU A 43 2.37 -1.44 10.01
CA GLU A 43 1.11 -0.94 10.56
C GLU A 43 1.19 0.58 10.71
N TYR A 44 0.05 1.25 10.57
CA TYR A 44 -0.05 2.71 10.60
C TYR A 44 -1.18 3.14 11.53
N ASP A 45 -1.05 4.31 12.14
CA ASP A 45 -2.10 4.85 13.02
C ASP A 45 -3.43 5.04 12.27
N THR A 46 -3.35 5.72 11.13
CA THR A 46 -4.47 6.02 10.24
C THR A 46 -4.09 5.65 8.81
N ILE A 47 -5.03 5.03 8.07
CA ILE A 47 -4.85 4.66 6.66
C ILE A 47 -5.95 5.27 5.80
N LEU A 48 -5.57 5.85 4.66
CA LEU A 48 -6.46 6.14 3.54
C LEU A 48 -6.30 5.04 2.49
N ILE A 49 -7.38 4.32 2.20
CA ILE A 49 -7.43 3.38 1.08
C ILE A 49 -8.21 4.03 -0.05
N TYR A 50 -7.55 4.22 -1.19
CA TYR A 50 -8.17 4.71 -2.40
C TYR A 50 -8.27 3.59 -3.44
N ILE A 51 -9.48 3.35 -3.94
CA ILE A 51 -9.72 2.43 -5.06
C ILE A 51 -10.16 3.27 -6.27
N PRO A 52 -9.36 3.31 -7.35
CA PRO A 52 -9.75 4.03 -8.56
C PRO A 52 -10.96 3.36 -9.22
N ASP A 53 -11.74 4.13 -9.95
CA ASP A 53 -12.80 3.59 -10.79
C ASP A 53 -12.24 2.64 -11.85
N HIS A 54 -12.99 1.58 -12.15
CA HIS A 54 -12.57 0.61 -13.17
C HIS A 54 -12.61 1.28 -14.56
N PRO A 55 -11.49 1.29 -15.32
CA PRO A 55 -11.54 1.67 -16.73
C PRO A 55 -12.36 0.62 -17.51
N GLU A 56 -13.15 1.08 -18.49
CA GLU A 56 -14.03 0.23 -19.31
C GLU A 56 -13.28 -0.74 -20.26
N SER A 57 -11.94 -0.69 -20.28
CA SER A 57 -11.09 -1.42 -21.21
C SER A 57 -10.67 -2.81 -20.70
N GLN A 58 -9.89 -3.54 -21.52
CA GLN A 58 -9.33 -4.89 -21.26
C GLN A 58 -8.56 -5.04 -19.93
N GLU A 59 -8.29 -3.94 -19.23
CA GLU A 59 -7.78 -3.92 -17.86
C GLU A 59 -8.79 -4.42 -16.82
N LYS A 60 -10.08 -4.48 -17.15
CA LYS A 60 -11.15 -4.94 -16.26
C LYS A 60 -10.88 -6.32 -15.66
N GLU A 61 -10.39 -7.29 -16.45
CA GLU A 61 -10.08 -8.62 -15.93
C GLU A 61 -8.84 -8.67 -15.02
N ARG A 62 -7.81 -7.84 -15.29
CA ARG A 62 -6.61 -7.77 -14.45
C ARG A 62 -6.90 -7.03 -13.14
N SER A 63 -7.61 -5.90 -13.23
CA SER A 63 -8.02 -5.10 -12.08
C SER A 63 -8.99 -5.86 -11.18
N HIS A 64 -9.89 -6.66 -11.75
CA HIS A 64 -10.72 -7.58 -10.95
C HIS A 64 -9.90 -8.65 -10.23
N ARG A 65 -8.82 -9.20 -10.81
CA ARG A 65 -8.00 -10.18 -10.06
C ARG A 65 -7.27 -9.55 -8.86
N LEU A 66 -6.80 -8.31 -9.02
CA LEU A 66 -6.06 -7.60 -7.97
C LEU A 66 -6.97 -7.04 -6.87
N LEU A 67 -8.17 -6.57 -7.23
CA LEU A 67 -9.17 -6.10 -6.28
C LEU A 67 -10.04 -7.26 -5.80
N ASN A 68 -9.70 -7.81 -4.63
CA ASN A 68 -10.43 -8.89 -4.00
C ASN A 68 -10.52 -8.68 -2.48
N ARG A 69 -11.40 -9.46 -1.84
CA ARG A 69 -11.68 -9.34 -0.41
C ARG A 69 -10.44 -9.52 0.47
N GLN A 70 -9.51 -10.41 0.11
CA GLN A 70 -8.29 -10.66 0.87
C GLN A 70 -7.34 -9.46 0.85
N ILE A 71 -7.21 -8.78 -0.30
CA ILE A 71 -6.42 -7.56 -0.42
C ILE A 71 -7.06 -6.43 0.39
N LEU A 72 -8.39 -6.25 0.29
CA LEU A 72 -9.09 -5.24 1.07
C LEU A 72 -8.97 -5.48 2.58
N TYR A 73 -9.18 -6.73 3.02
CA TYR A 73 -8.99 -7.13 4.41
C TYR A 73 -7.56 -6.84 4.89
N THR A 74 -6.57 -7.19 4.07
CA THR A 74 -5.15 -6.92 4.38
C THR A 74 -4.92 -5.43 4.54
N GLY A 75 -5.40 -4.59 3.62
CA GLY A 75 -5.27 -3.13 3.70
C GLY A 75 -5.94 -2.54 4.94
N ILE A 76 -7.16 -2.96 5.26
CA ILE A 76 -7.94 -2.48 6.42
C ILE A 76 -7.22 -2.84 7.72
N THR A 77 -6.72 -4.07 7.85
CA THR A 77 -6.03 -4.55 9.07
C THR A 77 -4.65 -3.95 9.29
N ARG A 78 -4.13 -3.14 8.36
CA ARG A 78 -2.89 -2.38 8.58
C ARG A 78 -3.10 -1.14 9.46
N ALA A 79 -4.34 -0.67 9.61
CA ALA A 79 -4.63 0.50 10.43
C ALA A 79 -4.80 0.09 11.90
N LYS A 80 -4.17 0.84 12.80
CA LYS A 80 -4.30 0.65 14.24
C LYS A 80 -5.58 1.28 14.78
N ASN A 81 -5.90 2.49 14.33
CA ASN A 81 -6.96 3.30 14.93
C ASN A 81 -8.04 3.72 13.92
N GLN A 82 -7.67 4.11 12.70
CA GLN A 82 -8.64 4.65 11.73
C GLN A 82 -8.38 4.20 10.30
N VAL A 83 -9.46 3.88 9.58
CA VAL A 83 -9.45 3.67 8.13
C VAL A 83 -10.39 4.66 7.46
N ILE A 84 -9.89 5.36 6.44
CA ILE A 84 -10.65 6.22 5.55
C ILE A 84 -10.75 5.51 4.21
N LEU A 85 -11.98 5.29 3.73
CA LEU A 85 -12.25 4.64 2.45
C LEU A 85 -12.58 5.72 1.42
N ALA A 86 -11.84 5.74 0.31
CA ALA A 86 -12.03 6.68 -0.79
C ALA A 86 -12.24 5.95 -2.11
N GLY A 87 -13.07 6.54 -2.98
CA GLY A 87 -13.45 5.98 -4.27
C GLY A 87 -14.94 5.64 -4.34
N ASN A 88 -15.35 5.03 -5.45
CA ASN A 88 -16.75 4.72 -5.73
C ASN A 88 -17.25 3.51 -4.92
N PRO A 89 -18.38 3.65 -4.17
CA PRO A 89 -18.96 2.55 -3.39
C PRO A 89 -19.19 1.26 -4.19
N LYS A 90 -19.56 1.36 -5.47
CA LYS A 90 -19.80 0.18 -6.32
C LYS A 90 -18.52 -0.61 -6.61
N THR A 91 -17.39 0.07 -6.69
CA THR A 91 -16.07 -0.57 -6.84
C THR A 91 -15.69 -1.31 -5.56
N TRP A 92 -15.98 -0.72 -4.39
CA TRP A 92 -15.82 -1.38 -3.10
C TRP A 92 -16.67 -2.66 -2.99
N GLU A 93 -17.95 -2.57 -3.32
CA GLU A 93 -18.86 -3.73 -3.34
C GLU A 93 -18.33 -4.86 -4.23
N THR A 94 -17.83 -4.51 -5.42
CA THR A 94 -17.23 -5.47 -6.36
C THR A 94 -16.02 -6.17 -5.73
N GLY A 95 -15.13 -5.42 -5.09
CA GLY A 95 -13.96 -5.98 -4.42
C GLY A 95 -14.30 -6.88 -3.22
N ILE A 96 -15.33 -6.52 -2.45
CA ILE A 96 -15.81 -7.30 -1.31
C ILE A 96 -16.45 -8.62 -1.78
N ALA A 97 -17.23 -8.58 -2.85
CA ALA A 97 -17.88 -9.76 -3.42
C ALA A 97 -16.89 -10.72 -4.10
N ASN A 98 -15.76 -10.21 -4.59
CA ASN A 98 -14.74 -11.01 -5.25
C ASN A 98 -13.85 -11.76 -4.26
N SER A 99 -14.17 -13.04 -4.04
CA SER A 99 -13.32 -13.97 -3.30
C SER A 99 -12.51 -14.83 -4.28
N GLN A 100 -11.18 -14.67 -4.26
CA GLN A 100 -10.31 -15.50 -5.08
C GLN A 100 -10.31 -16.96 -4.55
N LYS A 101 -10.61 -17.91 -5.44
CA LYS A 101 -10.42 -19.34 -5.17
C LYS A 101 -8.98 -19.71 -5.47
N ARG A 102 -8.32 -20.35 -4.51
CA ARG A 102 -6.96 -20.84 -4.70
C ARG A 102 -7.02 -22.22 -5.36
N ASN A 103 -6.58 -22.32 -6.60
CA ASN A 103 -6.46 -23.60 -7.29
C ASN A 103 -5.23 -24.33 -6.73
N THR A 104 -5.43 -25.32 -5.87
CA THR A 104 -4.36 -26.15 -5.30
C THR A 104 -4.76 -27.61 -5.29
N GLY A 105 -3.78 -28.52 -5.34
CA GLY A 105 -4.00 -29.96 -5.17
C GLY A 105 -4.40 -30.37 -3.75
N PHE A 106 -4.31 -29.45 -2.78
CA PHE A 106 -4.73 -29.68 -1.40
C PHE A 106 -6.20 -29.26 -1.22
N LYS A 107 -7.00 -30.17 -0.68
CA LYS A 107 -8.32 -29.84 -0.12
C LYS A 107 -8.14 -29.72 1.40
N ILE A 108 -8.52 -28.57 1.94
CA ILE A 108 -8.62 -28.33 3.38
C ILE A 108 -10.06 -28.63 3.78
#